data_AF-A0A1A0UY30-F1
#
_entry.id   AF-A0A1A0UY30-F1
#
_cell.length_a   1.000
_cell.length_b   1.000
_cell.length_c   1.000
_cell.angle_alpha   90.00
_cell.angle_beta   90.00
_cell.angle_gamma   90.00
#
_symmetry.space_group_name_H-M   'P 1'
#
loop_
_entity.id
_entity.type
_entity.pdbx_description
1 polymer ?
#
loop_
_entity_poly.entity_id
_entity_poly.type
_entity_poly.pdbx_seq_one_letter_code
_entity_poly.pdbx_strand_id
1 'polypeptide(L)'
;MAMMQDATFRWVSVTEELRAAEQPLRQWFSVRLPHVRSVYRDFAETVPPDCVQPPVGVDAHTLGAAFEYCLGASADSCAEMDLVINGAVWVGVTTGDRGWADTARELVVYLHQQAADSATVPSAQARLVRGCWAAALLTEISRGVPFERSALTALSAAPTVDGLLELMPAEAEHDINVLLARSRRILLPFTTSRAAGKVVYGPTFNSPIPGDADLIAGRSLIEIKAVIGRRRRDGTPRWGMDARTLYQVLTYGLLAQTQWAIDELVVFNPRYAHLQVWRLDALLAQMAGGPVCAATLGSQLREFLENPYGPCVPDAARRAAVALSECREDNAGRVRSATARGIAAQRRSDGDDDHRWRYPGPRWPLYSALLESAATSESRSALAKLVGQATACKASTVRSWQARGVPEDRVNQVRRAAAVWQLGGIEAAAKVFGLTPRRTAAWMAGRGRQHGDELARIEAASCAVAGVVSLRVRISRVRLAGACAPRCRPRQVAGWTLQLGAETVQRLHRLITGVFADIDAVLEILSGPLREQHSVEIPCIRFADILVPDDGDTQYALTPEGVRGPGYPPC
;
A
#
# COMPACT_ATOMS: atom_id res chain seq x y z
N MET A 1 7.32 -31.68 3.07
CA MET A 1 7.51 -30.76 1.92
C MET A 1 6.29 -30.61 1.00
N ALA A 2 5.31 -31.53 0.99
CA ALA A 2 4.14 -31.42 0.10
C ALA A 2 3.08 -30.36 0.49
N MET A 3 3.15 -29.74 1.68
CA MET A 3 2.15 -28.74 2.15
C MET A 3 2.51 -27.27 1.84
N MET A 4 3.62 -26.97 1.17
CA MET A 4 4.00 -25.58 0.82
C MET A 4 3.57 -25.13 -0.57
N GLN A 5 2.91 -25.98 -1.38
CA GLN A 5 2.67 -25.69 -2.79
C GLN A 5 1.51 -24.71 -3.09
N ASP A 6 0.61 -24.43 -2.13
CA ASP A 6 -0.57 -23.58 -2.38
C ASP A 6 -0.47 -22.14 -1.84
N ALA A 7 0.59 -21.79 -1.10
CA ALA A 7 0.79 -20.42 -0.64
C ALA A 7 1.56 -19.61 -1.69
N THR A 8 0.85 -18.77 -2.47
CA THR A 8 1.50 -17.85 -3.40
C THR A 8 2.46 -16.93 -2.65
N PHE A 9 3.73 -16.94 -3.05
CA PHE A 9 4.73 -16.07 -2.44
C PHE A 9 4.40 -14.61 -2.75
N ARG A 10 4.06 -13.83 -1.72
CA ARG A 10 3.68 -12.43 -1.91
C ARG A 10 4.93 -11.54 -1.93
N TRP A 11 5.33 -11.09 -3.11
CA TRP A 11 6.39 -10.11 -3.24
C TRP A 11 5.97 -8.74 -2.67
N VAL A 12 6.91 -8.00 -2.09
CA VAL A 12 6.80 -6.55 -1.89
C VAL A 12 7.43 -5.84 -3.10
N SER A 13 7.65 -4.51 -3.07
CA SER A 13 8.28 -3.83 -4.21
C SER A 13 9.72 -4.30 -4.45
N VAL A 14 10.17 -4.23 -5.72
CA VAL A 14 11.57 -4.50 -6.12
C VAL A 14 12.55 -3.74 -5.22
N THR A 15 12.27 -2.47 -4.96
CA THR A 15 13.09 -1.58 -4.13
C THR A 15 13.29 -2.10 -2.70
N GLU A 16 12.30 -2.76 -2.10
CA GLU A 16 12.40 -3.35 -0.77
C GLU A 16 13.04 -4.75 -0.80
N GLU A 17 12.73 -5.58 -1.81
CA GLU A 17 13.37 -6.89 -2.04
C GLU A 17 14.86 -6.80 -2.38
N LEU A 18 15.37 -5.61 -2.70
CA LEU A 18 16.79 -5.35 -2.93
C LEU A 18 17.47 -4.61 -1.77
N ARG A 19 16.72 -4.25 -0.72
CA ARG A 19 17.22 -3.41 0.37
C ARG A 19 18.28 -4.11 1.23
N ALA A 20 18.06 -5.37 1.54
CA ALA A 20 18.95 -6.14 2.42
C ALA A 20 19.62 -7.28 1.63
N ALA A 21 20.88 -7.59 1.98
CA ALA A 21 21.70 -8.54 1.25
C ALA A 21 21.06 -9.95 1.22
N GLU A 22 20.38 -10.31 2.29
CA GLU A 22 19.71 -11.57 2.56
C GLU A 22 18.37 -11.75 1.86
N GLN A 23 17.83 -10.72 1.19
CA GLN A 23 16.54 -10.84 0.51
C GLN A 23 16.63 -11.82 -0.68
N PRO A 24 15.56 -12.56 -1.00
CA PRO A 24 15.58 -13.58 -2.04
C PRO A 24 16.02 -13.05 -3.40
N LEU A 25 15.43 -11.95 -3.86
CA LEU A 25 15.76 -11.33 -5.15
C LEU A 25 17.21 -10.85 -5.19
N ARG A 26 17.67 -10.26 -4.08
CA ARG A 26 19.04 -9.79 -3.92
C ARG A 26 20.07 -10.92 -4.00
N GLN A 27 19.78 -12.05 -3.36
CA GLN A 27 20.60 -13.26 -3.42
C GLN A 27 20.60 -13.87 -4.82
N TRP A 28 19.45 -13.89 -5.50
CA TRP A 28 19.32 -14.40 -6.86
C TRP A 28 20.27 -13.67 -7.82
N PHE A 29 20.25 -12.33 -7.81
CA PHE A 29 21.18 -11.55 -8.61
C PHE A 29 22.64 -11.74 -8.20
N SER A 30 22.93 -11.80 -6.91
CA SER A 30 24.32 -11.94 -6.44
C SER A 30 24.97 -13.26 -6.87
N VAL A 31 24.17 -14.33 -7.04
CA VAL A 31 24.66 -15.60 -7.58
C VAL A 31 24.78 -15.56 -9.11
N ARG A 32 23.80 -14.98 -9.81
CA ARG A 32 23.75 -14.97 -11.28
C ARG A 32 24.69 -13.96 -11.91
N LEU A 33 24.92 -12.82 -11.24
CA LEU A 33 25.67 -11.66 -11.73
C LEU A 33 26.74 -11.19 -10.70
N PRO A 34 27.71 -12.05 -10.33
CA PRO A 34 28.62 -11.78 -9.21
C PRO A 34 29.68 -10.68 -9.48
N HIS A 35 29.98 -10.36 -10.75
CA HIS A 35 31.10 -9.49 -11.13
C HIS A 35 30.75 -8.00 -11.22
N VAL A 36 30.10 -7.45 -10.19
CA VAL A 36 29.63 -6.05 -10.17
C VAL A 36 30.72 -4.97 -10.03
N ARG A 37 31.92 -5.35 -9.56
CA ARG A 37 32.97 -4.37 -9.20
C ARG A 37 33.49 -3.57 -10.38
N SER A 38 33.62 -4.20 -11.55
CA SER A 38 34.05 -3.51 -12.78
C SER A 38 33.02 -2.45 -13.16
N VAL A 39 31.74 -2.79 -13.17
CA VAL A 39 30.64 -1.85 -13.45
C VAL A 39 30.67 -0.65 -12.49
N TYR A 40 30.91 -0.85 -11.20
CA TYR A 40 31.01 0.27 -10.24
C TYR A 40 32.20 1.17 -10.48
N ARG A 41 33.35 0.59 -10.85
CA ARG A 41 34.54 1.36 -11.18
C ARG A 41 34.30 2.20 -12.43
N ASP A 42 33.83 1.55 -13.49
CA ASP A 42 33.58 2.19 -14.78
C ASP A 42 32.53 3.32 -14.61
N PHE A 43 31.49 3.09 -13.81
CA PHE A 43 30.53 4.14 -13.43
C PHE A 43 31.19 5.29 -12.68
N ALA A 44 32.01 5.00 -11.66
CA ALA A 44 32.63 6.04 -10.84
C ALA A 44 33.64 6.91 -11.62
N GLU A 45 34.23 6.38 -12.69
CA GLU A 45 35.14 7.10 -13.58
C GLU A 45 34.43 8.09 -14.51
N THR A 46 33.14 7.86 -14.80
CA THR A 46 32.36 8.74 -15.70
C THR A 46 31.61 9.85 -14.97
N VAL A 47 31.45 9.76 -13.65
CA VAL A 47 30.72 10.75 -12.83
C VAL A 47 31.55 12.04 -12.68
N PRO A 48 31.03 13.21 -13.09
CA PRO A 48 31.69 14.49 -12.87
C PRO A 48 31.88 14.79 -11.38
N PRO A 49 32.96 15.49 -10.98
CA PRO A 49 33.17 15.90 -9.59
C PRO A 49 32.17 16.98 -9.13
N ASP A 50 31.69 17.80 -10.06
CA ASP A 50 30.80 18.93 -9.77
C ASP A 50 29.34 18.49 -9.63
N CYS A 51 28.66 18.95 -8.58
CA CYS A 51 27.23 18.69 -8.43
C CYS A 51 26.46 19.82 -7.73
N VAL A 52 25.15 19.88 -7.99
CA VAL A 52 24.22 20.82 -7.33
C VAL A 52 23.93 20.31 -5.93
N GLN A 53 24.36 21.07 -4.92
CA GLN A 53 24.07 20.77 -3.52
C GLN A 53 22.56 20.92 -3.25
N PRO A 54 21.91 19.98 -2.54
CA PRO A 54 20.54 20.17 -2.11
C PRO A 54 20.48 21.33 -1.12
N PRO A 55 19.38 22.09 -1.11
CA PRO A 55 19.18 23.15 -0.13
C PRO A 55 19.13 22.59 1.30
N VAL A 56 19.71 23.33 2.24
CA VAL A 56 19.72 22.95 3.66
C VAL A 56 18.31 23.10 4.24
N GLY A 57 17.86 22.12 5.01
CA GLY A 57 16.55 22.17 5.68
C GLY A 57 15.36 21.77 4.80
N VAL A 58 15.58 21.44 3.53
CA VAL A 58 14.55 20.89 2.63
C VAL A 58 14.67 19.37 2.61
N ASP A 59 13.54 18.67 2.73
CA ASP A 59 13.53 17.21 2.67
C ASP A 59 13.89 16.73 1.24
N ALA A 60 14.91 15.88 1.15
CA ALA A 60 15.43 15.41 -0.13
C ALA A 60 14.48 14.45 -0.85
N HIS A 61 13.61 13.74 -0.12
CA HIS A 61 12.63 12.83 -0.72
C HIS A 61 11.47 13.61 -1.35
N THR A 62 10.93 14.61 -0.64
CA THR A 62 9.89 15.49 -1.17
C THR A 62 10.39 16.23 -2.41
N LEU A 63 11.62 16.76 -2.36
CA LEU A 63 12.23 17.44 -3.50
C LEU A 63 12.42 16.52 -4.71
N GLY A 64 12.92 15.30 -4.48
CA GLY A 64 13.07 14.29 -5.54
C GLY A 64 11.73 13.97 -6.22
N ALA A 65 10.68 13.72 -5.42
CA ALA A 65 9.34 13.44 -5.93
C ALA A 65 8.73 14.64 -6.67
N ALA A 66 8.90 15.86 -6.17
CA ALA A 66 8.43 17.07 -6.84
C ALA A 66 9.10 17.28 -8.21
N PHE A 67 10.41 17.00 -8.28
CA PHE A 67 11.16 17.02 -9.53
C PHE A 67 10.68 15.93 -10.50
N GLU A 68 10.39 14.71 -10.04
CA GLU A 68 9.81 13.64 -10.86
C GLU A 68 8.44 14.04 -11.43
N TYR A 69 7.55 14.63 -10.61
CA TYR A 69 6.27 15.18 -11.09
C TYR A 69 6.46 16.27 -12.16
N CYS A 70 7.45 17.15 -12.02
CA CYS A 70 7.76 18.16 -13.04
C CYS A 70 8.20 17.53 -14.37
N LEU A 71 8.97 16.44 -14.33
CA LEU A 71 9.39 15.72 -15.53
C LEU A 71 8.19 15.03 -16.21
N GLY A 72 7.33 14.36 -15.45
CA GLY A 72 6.12 13.71 -15.97
C GLY A 72 5.16 14.72 -16.61
N ALA A 73 4.91 15.84 -15.93
CA ALA A 73 4.08 16.92 -16.45
C ALA A 73 4.61 17.50 -17.78
N SER A 74 5.93 17.62 -17.93
CA SER A 74 6.56 18.11 -19.17
C SER A 74 6.35 17.19 -20.37
N ALA A 75 5.91 15.95 -20.15
CA ALA A 75 5.69 14.97 -21.19
C ALA A 75 4.23 14.52 -21.29
N ASP A 76 3.30 15.33 -20.77
CA ASP A 76 1.87 15.06 -20.74
C ASP A 76 1.53 13.71 -20.07
N SER A 77 2.33 13.32 -19.09
CA SER A 77 2.14 12.10 -18.32
C SER A 77 1.95 12.45 -16.86
N CYS A 78 0.70 12.41 -16.41
CA CYS A 78 0.35 12.49 -14.99
C CYS A 78 0.18 11.09 -14.39
N ALA A 79 1.14 10.20 -14.67
CA ALA A 79 1.19 8.92 -13.99
C ALA A 79 1.30 9.16 -12.46
N GLU A 80 0.60 8.35 -11.67
CA GLU A 80 0.59 8.40 -10.20
C GLU A 80 -0.20 9.52 -9.49
N MET A 81 -1.14 10.19 -10.17
CA MET A 81 -2.04 11.14 -9.48
C MET A 81 -2.93 10.48 -8.42
N ASP A 82 -3.13 9.16 -8.48
CA ASP A 82 -3.81 8.39 -7.45
C ASP A 82 -3.09 8.47 -6.10
N LEU A 83 -1.75 8.55 -6.06
CA LEU A 83 -1.00 8.70 -4.81
C LEU A 83 -1.25 10.06 -4.16
N VAL A 84 -1.40 11.11 -4.97
CA VAL A 84 -1.74 12.47 -4.52
C VAL A 84 -3.11 12.46 -3.86
N ILE A 85 -4.12 11.89 -4.54
CA ILE A 85 -5.48 11.78 -4.02
C ILE A 85 -5.53 10.92 -2.76
N ASN A 86 -4.85 9.77 -2.75
CA ASN A 86 -4.78 8.87 -1.59
C ASN A 86 -4.15 9.58 -0.39
N GLY A 87 -3.05 10.30 -0.61
CA GLY A 87 -2.42 11.13 0.41
C GLY A 87 -3.38 12.14 1.01
N ALA A 88 -4.12 12.85 0.17
CA ALA A 88 -5.12 13.83 0.60
C ALA A 88 -6.29 13.21 1.37
N VAL A 89 -6.77 12.03 0.95
CA VAL A 89 -7.78 11.26 1.71
C VAL A 89 -7.26 10.91 3.10
N TRP A 90 -5.99 10.48 3.21
CA TRP A 90 -5.37 10.21 4.51
C TRP A 90 -5.28 11.46 5.38
N VAL A 91 -4.89 12.60 4.81
CA VAL A 91 -4.90 13.87 5.55
C VAL A 91 -6.31 14.24 6.01
N GLY A 92 -7.32 14.11 5.14
CA GLY A 92 -8.70 14.41 5.49
C GLY A 92 -9.26 13.51 6.58
N VAL A 93 -8.88 12.23 6.60
CA VAL A 93 -9.21 11.31 7.69
C VAL A 93 -8.55 11.74 9.01
N THR A 94 -7.27 12.14 8.97
CA THR A 94 -6.52 12.59 10.16
C THR A 94 -7.06 13.90 10.73
N THR A 95 -7.42 14.84 9.86
CA THR A 95 -7.88 16.19 10.25
C THR A 95 -9.39 16.29 10.47
N GLY A 96 -10.17 15.31 10.00
CA GLY A 96 -11.63 15.36 10.02
C GLY A 96 -12.24 16.21 8.89
N ASP A 97 -11.44 16.71 7.94
CA ASP A 97 -11.90 17.56 6.85
C ASP A 97 -11.86 16.82 5.50
N ARG A 98 -13.03 16.66 4.86
CA ARG A 98 -13.13 16.00 3.55
C ARG A 98 -12.62 16.86 2.39
N GLY A 99 -12.47 18.18 2.60
CA GLY A 99 -12.03 19.14 1.61
C GLY A 99 -10.66 18.81 1.01
N TRP A 100 -9.78 18.14 1.76
CA TRP A 100 -8.46 17.70 1.25
C TRP A 100 -8.54 16.88 -0.04
N ALA A 101 -9.47 15.92 -0.12
CA ALA A 101 -9.60 15.09 -1.31
C ALA A 101 -10.11 15.89 -2.51
N ASP A 102 -11.02 16.84 -2.29
CA ASP A 102 -11.55 17.71 -3.35
C ASP A 102 -10.47 18.68 -3.83
N THR A 103 -9.75 19.34 -2.92
CA THR A 103 -8.60 20.21 -3.24
C THR A 103 -7.49 19.47 -3.97
N ALA A 104 -7.22 18.19 -3.64
CA ALA A 104 -6.24 17.39 -4.37
C ALA A 104 -6.68 17.11 -5.81
N ARG A 105 -7.97 16.85 -6.06
CA ARG A 105 -8.48 16.71 -7.44
C ARG A 105 -8.38 18.03 -8.21
N GLU A 106 -8.69 19.15 -7.55
CA GLU A 106 -8.49 20.49 -8.13
C GLU A 106 -7.01 20.74 -8.46
N LEU A 107 -6.08 20.36 -7.58
CA LEU A 107 -4.65 20.45 -7.80
C LEU A 107 -4.21 19.62 -9.02
N VAL A 108 -4.75 18.42 -9.21
CA VAL A 108 -4.45 17.59 -10.39
C VAL A 108 -4.90 18.29 -11.67
N VAL A 109 -6.12 18.84 -11.71
CA VAL A 109 -6.62 19.62 -12.86
C VAL A 109 -5.73 20.85 -13.11
N TYR A 110 -5.36 21.56 -12.04
CA TYR A 110 -4.45 22.69 -12.09
C TYR A 110 -3.09 22.31 -12.71
N LEU A 111 -2.49 21.20 -12.30
CA LEU A 111 -1.23 20.71 -12.82
C LEU A 111 -1.28 20.45 -14.33
N HIS A 112 -2.36 19.82 -14.82
CA HIS A 112 -2.55 19.60 -16.26
C HIS A 112 -2.61 20.92 -17.04
N GLN A 113 -3.34 21.92 -16.52
CA GLN A 113 -3.43 23.24 -17.14
C GLN A 113 -2.07 23.94 -17.17
N GLN A 114 -1.36 23.97 -16.04
CA GLN A 114 -0.05 24.61 -15.96
C GLN A 114 1.01 23.90 -16.81
N ALA A 115 0.93 22.58 -16.96
CA ALA A 115 1.81 21.82 -17.82
C ALA A 115 1.67 22.24 -19.29
N ALA A 116 0.44 22.35 -19.79
CA ALA A 116 0.16 22.81 -21.16
C ALA A 116 0.69 24.24 -21.41
N ASP A 117 0.52 25.14 -20.44
CA ASP A 117 0.93 26.54 -20.56
C ASP A 117 2.45 26.75 -20.36
N SER A 118 3.12 25.86 -19.61
CA SER A 118 4.54 26.00 -19.23
C SER A 118 5.50 26.05 -20.43
N ALA A 119 5.09 25.52 -21.58
CA ALA A 119 5.87 25.56 -22.81
C ALA A 119 5.98 26.98 -23.40
N THR A 120 5.02 27.85 -23.10
CA THR A 120 4.91 29.18 -23.72
C THR A 120 4.97 30.33 -22.72
N VAL A 121 4.61 30.08 -21.46
CA VAL A 121 4.49 31.12 -20.42
C VAL A 121 5.44 30.83 -19.24
N PRO A 122 6.50 31.63 -19.01
CA PRO A 122 7.43 31.42 -17.90
C PRO A 122 6.77 31.39 -16.51
N SER A 123 5.74 32.21 -16.27
CA SER A 123 5.02 32.20 -14.99
C SER A 123 4.22 30.91 -14.75
N ALA A 124 3.84 30.19 -15.82
CA ALA A 124 3.20 28.88 -15.69
C ALA A 124 4.19 27.81 -15.22
N GLN A 125 5.48 27.90 -15.60
CA GLN A 125 6.52 27.00 -15.11
C GLN A 125 6.71 27.11 -13.58
N ALA A 126 6.76 28.33 -13.05
CA ALA A 126 6.91 28.55 -11.60
C ALA A 126 5.71 27.96 -10.82
N ARG A 127 4.49 28.19 -11.34
CA ARG A 127 3.26 27.62 -10.81
C ARG A 127 3.22 26.09 -10.88
N LEU A 128 3.65 25.52 -12.00
CA LEU A 128 3.77 24.07 -12.19
C LEU A 128 4.71 23.46 -11.13
N VAL A 129 5.88 24.05 -10.92
CA VAL A 129 6.87 23.58 -9.94
C VAL A 129 6.28 23.59 -8.52
N ARG A 130 5.55 24.64 -8.13
CA ARG A 130 4.84 24.70 -6.84
C ARG A 130 3.72 23.67 -6.73
N GLY A 131 2.99 23.43 -7.81
CA GLY A 131 1.96 22.39 -7.85
C GLY A 131 2.57 20.99 -7.67
N CYS A 132 3.70 20.72 -8.33
CA CYS A 132 4.40 19.45 -8.22
C CYS A 132 4.98 19.25 -6.81
N TRP A 133 5.40 20.33 -6.15
CA TRP A 133 5.78 20.30 -4.73
C TRP A 133 4.59 19.91 -3.83
N ALA A 134 3.43 20.53 -4.02
CA ALA A 134 2.21 20.16 -3.30
C ALA A 134 1.80 18.70 -3.54
N ALA A 135 1.89 18.22 -4.78
CA ALA A 135 1.65 16.82 -5.12
C ALA A 135 2.63 15.88 -4.39
N ALA A 136 3.91 16.22 -4.33
CA ALA A 136 4.93 15.46 -3.60
C ALA A 136 4.63 15.38 -2.09
N LEU A 137 4.19 16.49 -1.48
CA LEU A 137 3.78 16.53 -0.06
C LEU A 137 2.57 15.64 0.24
N LEU A 138 1.62 15.52 -0.68
CA LEU A 138 0.50 14.58 -0.51
C LEU A 138 0.96 13.14 -0.71
N THR A 139 1.81 12.90 -1.71
CA THR A 139 2.35 11.56 -2.02
C THR A 139 3.18 11.00 -0.87
N GLU A 140 3.98 11.79 -0.14
CA GLU A 140 4.72 11.29 1.03
C GLU A 140 3.79 10.76 2.13
N ILE A 141 2.61 11.36 2.32
CA ILE A 141 1.59 10.87 3.26
C ILE A 141 1.08 9.50 2.81
N SER A 142 0.80 9.35 1.52
CA SER A 142 0.38 8.05 0.96
C SER A 142 1.46 6.96 1.14
N ARG A 143 2.73 7.38 1.15
CA ARG A 143 3.91 6.52 1.41
C ARG A 143 4.20 6.34 2.91
N GLY A 144 3.34 6.83 3.79
CA GLY A 144 3.38 6.57 5.23
C GLY A 144 4.17 7.58 6.05
N VAL A 145 4.50 8.76 5.51
CA VAL A 145 4.99 9.87 6.32
C VAL A 145 3.85 10.36 7.24
N PRO A 146 4.06 10.45 8.56
CA PRO A 146 3.03 10.97 9.46
C PRO A 146 2.70 12.43 9.13
N PHE A 147 1.41 12.77 9.13
CA PHE A 147 0.93 14.11 8.81
C PHE A 147 1.59 15.19 9.68
N GLU A 148 1.80 14.93 10.97
CA GLU A 148 2.40 15.86 11.93
C GLU A 148 3.85 16.24 11.61
N ARG A 149 4.49 15.52 10.69
CA ARG A 149 5.86 15.77 10.23
C ARG A 149 5.91 16.40 8.84
N SER A 150 4.76 16.58 8.20
CA SER A 150 4.65 17.15 6.87
C SER A 150 4.42 18.67 6.94
N ALA A 151 4.89 19.39 5.91
CA ALA A 151 4.62 20.82 5.74
C ALA A 151 3.13 21.13 5.58
N LEU A 152 2.32 20.14 5.22
CA LEU A 152 0.85 20.26 5.12
C LEU A 152 0.19 20.67 6.44
N THR A 153 0.84 20.47 7.58
CA THR A 153 0.36 20.91 8.91
C THR A 153 0.25 22.43 9.06
N ALA A 154 0.92 23.19 8.20
CA ALA A 154 0.81 24.65 8.17
C ALA A 154 -0.51 25.14 7.60
N LEU A 155 -1.27 24.29 6.90
CA LEU A 155 -2.58 24.65 6.36
C LEU A 155 -3.67 24.50 7.43
N SER A 156 -4.59 25.47 7.42
CA SER A 156 -5.80 25.43 8.27
C SER A 156 -6.74 24.30 7.85
N ALA A 157 -7.84 24.11 8.59
CA ALA A 157 -8.79 23.02 8.37
C ALA A 157 -9.28 22.91 6.92
N ALA A 158 -9.52 24.04 6.24
CA ALA A 158 -9.95 24.07 4.84
C ALA A 158 -8.74 24.33 3.90
N PRO A 159 -8.18 23.30 3.24
CA PRO A 159 -7.12 23.49 2.26
C PRO A 159 -7.68 24.15 0.99
N THR A 160 -6.83 24.94 0.33
CA THR A 160 -7.07 25.45 -1.02
C THR A 160 -5.88 25.11 -1.89
N VAL A 161 -6.05 25.10 -3.21
CA VAL A 161 -4.93 24.91 -4.14
C VAL A 161 -3.88 25.99 -3.90
N ASP A 162 -4.26 27.27 -3.81
CA ASP A 162 -3.32 28.36 -3.55
C ASP A 162 -2.55 28.17 -2.24
N GLY A 163 -3.22 27.76 -1.16
CA GLY A 163 -2.55 27.46 0.11
C GLY A 163 -1.52 26.34 -0.02
N LEU A 164 -1.82 25.28 -0.79
CA LEU A 164 -0.86 24.21 -1.07
C LEU A 164 0.37 24.71 -1.85
N LEU A 165 0.17 25.61 -2.82
CA LEU A 165 1.26 26.19 -3.61
C LEU A 165 2.19 27.08 -2.77
N GLU A 166 1.64 27.78 -1.76
CA GLU A 166 2.38 28.63 -0.84
C GLU A 166 3.30 27.86 0.12
N LEU A 167 3.09 26.55 0.29
CA LEU A 167 3.94 25.70 1.15
C LEU A 167 5.34 25.46 0.59
N MET A 168 5.62 25.86 -0.66
CA MET A 168 6.90 25.61 -1.29
C MET A 168 7.98 26.59 -0.77
N PRO A 169 9.08 26.10 -0.17
CA PRO A 169 10.22 26.96 0.16
C PRO A 169 10.89 27.52 -1.09
N ALA A 170 11.35 28.77 -1.05
CA ALA A 170 12.01 29.43 -2.18
C ALA A 170 13.30 28.68 -2.62
N GLU A 171 14.03 28.11 -1.67
CA GLU A 171 15.23 27.32 -1.93
C GLU A 171 14.93 26.02 -2.67
N ALA A 172 13.78 25.39 -2.36
CA ALA A 172 13.31 24.21 -3.09
C ALA A 172 12.90 24.57 -4.53
N GLU A 173 12.25 25.72 -4.71
CA GLU A 173 11.85 26.23 -6.04
C GLU A 173 13.09 26.47 -6.91
N HIS A 174 14.12 27.11 -6.34
CA HIS A 174 15.38 27.32 -7.03
C HIS A 174 16.07 26.00 -7.40
N ASP A 175 16.21 25.05 -6.46
CA ASP A 175 16.89 23.77 -6.72
C ASP A 175 16.18 22.97 -7.81
N ILE A 176 14.84 22.83 -7.75
CA ILE A 176 14.08 22.10 -8.78
C ILE A 176 14.25 22.75 -10.15
N ASN A 177 14.21 24.08 -10.27
CA ASN A 177 14.45 24.75 -11.54
C ASN A 177 15.86 24.49 -12.10
N VAL A 178 16.89 24.46 -11.24
CA VAL A 178 18.26 24.09 -11.65
C VAL A 178 18.32 22.65 -12.15
N LEU A 179 17.67 21.71 -11.46
CA LEU A 179 17.61 20.30 -11.89
C LEU A 179 16.86 20.16 -13.22
N LEU A 180 15.73 20.84 -13.40
CA LEU A 180 14.97 20.84 -14.64
C LEU A 180 15.77 21.41 -15.82
N ALA A 181 16.51 22.50 -15.62
CA ALA A 181 17.38 23.05 -16.64
C ALA A 181 18.45 22.03 -17.11
N ARG A 182 19.03 21.26 -16.17
CA ARG A 182 19.99 20.21 -16.49
C ARG A 182 19.35 19.03 -17.22
N SER A 183 18.15 18.60 -16.79
CA SER A 183 17.38 17.56 -17.47
C SER A 183 17.04 17.95 -18.90
N ARG A 184 16.61 19.19 -19.14
CA ARG A 184 16.33 19.71 -20.49
C ARG A 184 17.56 19.71 -21.39
N ARG A 185 18.76 19.88 -20.82
CA ARG A 185 20.01 19.88 -21.58
C ARG A 185 20.51 18.48 -21.92
N ILE A 186 20.23 17.48 -21.08
CA ILE A 186 20.86 16.16 -21.16
C ILE A 186 19.83 15.07 -21.41
N LEU A 187 18.87 14.92 -20.50
CA LEU A 187 17.87 13.86 -20.56
C LEU A 187 16.91 14.08 -21.74
N LEU A 188 16.45 15.31 -21.98
CA LEU A 188 15.47 15.57 -23.05
C LEU A 188 16.02 15.26 -24.46
N PRO A 189 17.21 15.72 -24.88
CA PRO A 189 17.77 15.31 -26.16
C PRO A 189 17.96 13.78 -26.26
N PHE A 190 18.38 13.15 -25.16
CA PHE A 190 18.52 11.70 -25.09
C PHE A 190 17.20 10.98 -25.35
N THR A 191 16.12 11.37 -24.66
CA THR A 191 14.80 10.76 -24.83
C THR A 191 14.21 11.07 -26.20
N THR A 192 14.28 12.33 -26.67
CA THR A 192 13.79 12.73 -28.01
C THR A 192 14.47 11.94 -29.13
N SER A 193 15.79 11.71 -29.05
CA SER A 193 16.51 10.94 -30.07
C SER A 193 16.10 9.47 -30.18
N ARG A 194 15.53 8.90 -29.10
CA ARG A 194 15.07 7.49 -29.01
C ARG A 194 13.57 7.36 -29.17
N ALA A 195 12.84 8.43 -28.88
CA ALA A 195 11.40 8.53 -28.95
C ALA A 195 10.89 8.67 -30.39
N ALA A 196 11.46 7.93 -31.35
CA ALA A 196 10.75 7.62 -32.59
C ALA A 196 9.38 6.92 -32.33
N GLY A 197 9.10 6.56 -31.07
CA GLY A 197 7.81 6.16 -30.54
C GLY A 197 7.45 6.81 -29.18
N LYS A 198 6.65 6.10 -28.38
CA LYS A 198 6.04 6.58 -27.12
C LYS A 198 7.07 6.71 -25.99
N VAL A 199 7.05 7.86 -25.31
CA VAL A 199 7.69 8.04 -23.99
C VAL A 199 6.65 7.69 -22.92
N VAL A 200 7.01 6.87 -21.94
CA VAL A 200 6.10 6.41 -20.88
C VAL A 200 6.73 6.68 -19.53
N TYR A 201 6.06 7.47 -18.71
CA TYR A 201 6.46 7.72 -17.32
C TYR A 201 5.76 6.75 -16.39
N GLY A 202 6.44 6.32 -15.34
CA GLY A 202 5.94 5.35 -14.38
C GLY A 202 5.35 4.08 -15.03
N PRO A 203 6.05 3.41 -15.98
CA PRO A 203 5.54 2.20 -16.59
C PRO A 203 5.28 1.11 -15.54
N THR A 204 4.12 0.47 -15.64
CA THR A 204 3.82 -0.74 -14.89
C THR A 204 4.27 -1.97 -15.67
N PHE A 205 4.69 -3.02 -14.94
CA PHE A 205 5.10 -4.28 -15.53
C PHE A 205 4.08 -5.37 -15.23
N ASN A 206 3.76 -6.20 -16.22
CA ASN A 206 3.00 -7.42 -15.99
C ASN A 206 3.91 -8.49 -15.34
N SER A 207 4.09 -8.37 -14.03
CA SER A 207 5.07 -9.10 -13.23
C SER A 207 4.47 -9.50 -11.86
N PRO A 208 4.87 -10.65 -11.27
CA PRO A 208 4.50 -11.02 -9.91
C PRO A 208 5.02 -10.06 -8.82
N ILE A 209 6.03 -9.25 -9.15
CA ILE A 209 6.61 -8.25 -8.26
C ILE A 209 6.29 -6.82 -8.74
N PRO A 210 5.79 -5.92 -7.87
CA PRO A 210 5.61 -4.52 -8.20
C PRO A 210 6.94 -3.84 -8.52
N GLY A 211 7.03 -3.22 -9.70
CA GLY A 211 8.16 -2.39 -10.12
C GLY A 211 7.67 -1.00 -10.53
N ASP A 212 8.54 -0.02 -10.31
CA ASP A 212 8.31 1.42 -10.38
C ASP A 212 9.51 2.08 -11.08
N ALA A 213 9.74 1.75 -12.35
CA ALA A 213 10.74 2.48 -13.13
C ALA A 213 10.22 3.88 -13.46
N ASP A 214 11.12 4.85 -13.56
CA ASP A 214 10.70 6.24 -13.75
C ASP A 214 10.22 6.51 -15.18
N LEU A 215 10.94 6.00 -16.18
CA LEU A 215 10.72 6.35 -17.58
C LEU A 215 11.15 5.26 -18.56
N ILE A 216 10.38 5.08 -19.64
CA ILE A 216 10.79 4.36 -20.85
C ILE A 216 10.73 5.32 -22.05
N ALA A 217 11.81 5.36 -22.84
CA ALA A 217 11.87 6.08 -24.12
C ALA A 217 12.36 5.13 -25.22
N GLY A 218 11.45 4.68 -26.08
CA GLY A 218 11.76 3.64 -27.06
C GLY A 218 12.13 2.32 -26.38
N ARG A 219 13.37 1.85 -26.59
CA ARG A 219 13.92 0.61 -26.00
C ARG A 219 14.81 0.87 -24.79
N SER A 220 14.84 2.10 -24.29
CA SER A 220 15.68 2.50 -23.17
C SER A 220 14.83 2.63 -21.91
N LEU A 221 15.19 1.89 -20.87
CA LEU A 221 14.65 2.06 -19.53
C LEU A 221 15.53 3.03 -18.76
N ILE A 222 14.92 4.06 -18.18
CA ILE A 222 15.61 5.18 -17.55
C ILE A 222 15.17 5.27 -16.08
N GLU A 223 16.14 5.16 -15.20
CA GLU A 223 16.01 5.45 -13.77
C GLU A 223 16.61 6.82 -13.48
N ILE A 224 15.88 7.65 -12.75
CA ILE A 224 16.23 9.01 -12.40
C ILE A 224 16.53 9.06 -10.90
N LYS A 225 17.65 9.68 -10.53
CA LYS A 225 18.08 9.81 -9.14
C LYS A 225 18.55 11.22 -8.86
N ALA A 226 17.72 12.03 -8.22
CA ALA A 226 18.08 13.38 -7.78
C ALA A 226 18.81 13.40 -6.42
N VAL A 227 19.83 12.55 -6.24
CA VAL A 227 20.51 12.32 -4.94
C VAL A 227 21.96 12.77 -4.96
N ILE A 228 22.49 13.16 -3.80
CA ILE A 228 23.93 13.27 -3.57
C ILE A 228 24.40 12.01 -2.86
N GLY A 229 25.38 11.32 -3.43
CA GLY A 229 25.99 10.16 -2.80
C GLY A 229 26.87 10.53 -1.59
N ARG A 230 27.64 9.56 -1.10
CA ARG A 230 28.52 9.77 0.06
C ARG A 230 29.60 10.80 -0.26
N ARG A 231 29.99 11.60 0.74
CA ARG A 231 31.16 12.47 0.61
C ARG A 231 32.46 11.65 0.69
N ARG A 232 33.48 12.08 -0.05
CA ARG A 232 34.85 11.60 0.08
C ARG A 232 35.48 12.15 1.37
N ARG A 233 36.68 11.68 1.69
CA ARG A 233 37.42 12.14 2.89
C ARG A 233 37.75 13.63 2.86
N ASP A 234 37.95 14.20 1.68
CA ASP A 234 38.16 15.63 1.42
C ASP A 234 36.87 16.46 1.45
N GLY A 235 35.73 15.83 1.75
CA GLY A 235 34.42 16.47 1.79
C GLY A 235 33.74 16.63 0.43
N THR A 236 34.42 16.31 -0.69
CA THR A 236 33.78 16.44 -2.01
C THR A 236 32.66 15.41 -2.15
N PRO A 237 31.53 15.78 -2.75
CA PRO A 237 30.45 14.84 -3.03
C PRO A 237 30.92 13.79 -4.04
N ARG A 238 30.46 12.54 -3.88
CA ARG A 238 30.69 11.47 -4.84
C ARG A 238 29.38 10.74 -5.08
N TRP A 239 28.93 10.74 -6.32
CA TRP A 239 27.88 9.80 -6.71
C TRP A 239 28.53 8.43 -6.95
N GLY A 240 28.10 7.46 -6.16
CA GLY A 240 28.41 6.05 -6.40
C GLY A 240 27.12 5.35 -6.78
N MET A 241 27.24 4.37 -7.67
CA MET A 241 26.21 3.37 -7.84
C MET A 241 26.43 2.29 -6.80
N ASP A 242 25.41 2.06 -5.97
CA ASP A 242 25.40 0.89 -5.12
C ASP A 242 24.74 -0.29 -5.83
N ALA A 243 24.85 -1.45 -5.20
CA ALA A 243 24.35 -2.66 -5.78
C ALA A 243 22.82 -2.72 -5.80
N ARG A 244 22.14 -2.03 -4.90
CA ARG A 244 20.68 -1.99 -4.84
C ARG A 244 20.17 -1.28 -6.09
N THR A 245 20.68 -0.08 -6.38
CA THR A 245 20.32 0.65 -7.60
C THR A 245 20.65 -0.14 -8.86
N LEU A 246 21.85 -0.74 -8.96
CA LEU A 246 22.20 -1.53 -10.15
C LEU A 246 21.23 -2.70 -10.38
N TYR A 247 20.95 -3.49 -9.33
CA TYR A 247 20.01 -4.62 -9.47
C TYR A 247 18.57 -4.17 -9.66
N GLN A 248 18.18 -3.01 -9.15
CA GLN A 248 16.84 -2.45 -9.32
C GLN A 248 16.58 -2.15 -10.81
N VAL A 249 17.48 -1.39 -11.44
CA VAL A 249 17.36 -1.06 -12.87
C VAL A 249 17.46 -2.31 -13.75
N LEU A 250 18.31 -3.28 -13.38
CA LEU A 250 18.36 -4.58 -14.05
C LEU A 250 17.04 -5.35 -13.93
N THR A 251 16.44 -5.36 -12.73
CA THR A 251 15.15 -6.01 -12.51
C THR A 251 14.09 -5.41 -13.42
N TYR A 252 13.96 -4.09 -13.45
CA TYR A 252 13.00 -3.42 -14.33
C TYR A 252 13.26 -3.72 -15.80
N GLY A 253 14.52 -3.64 -16.24
CA GLY A 253 14.91 -3.94 -17.62
C GLY A 253 14.58 -5.37 -18.06
N LEU A 254 14.76 -6.34 -17.15
CA LEU A 254 14.44 -7.75 -17.38
C LEU A 254 12.93 -8.00 -17.37
N LEU A 255 12.18 -7.37 -16.47
CA LEU A 255 10.71 -7.49 -16.39
C LEU A 255 10.01 -6.82 -17.58
N ALA A 256 10.56 -5.73 -18.08
CA ALA A 256 10.03 -4.96 -19.20
C ALA A 256 10.33 -5.58 -20.58
N GLN A 257 11.20 -6.59 -20.68
CA GLN A 257 11.65 -7.18 -21.94
C GLN A 257 10.51 -7.54 -22.89
N THR A 258 9.52 -8.28 -22.40
CA THR A 258 8.46 -8.84 -23.25
C THR A 258 7.51 -7.78 -23.79
N GLN A 259 7.34 -6.67 -23.06
CA GLN A 259 6.42 -5.61 -23.41
C GLN A 259 7.09 -4.47 -24.20
N TRP A 260 8.37 -4.19 -23.92
CA TRP A 260 9.06 -2.99 -24.41
C TRP A 260 10.36 -3.29 -25.17
N ALA A 261 10.77 -4.56 -25.27
CA ALA A 261 12.00 -4.99 -25.93
C ALA A 261 13.25 -4.20 -25.46
N ILE A 262 13.31 -3.90 -24.15
CA ILE A 262 14.36 -3.06 -23.57
C ILE A 262 15.74 -3.60 -23.96
N ASP A 263 16.62 -2.74 -24.44
CA ASP A 263 17.99 -3.14 -24.79
C ASP A 263 19.04 -2.16 -24.25
N GLU A 264 18.59 -1.06 -23.67
CA GLU A 264 19.40 -0.07 -22.98
C GLU A 264 18.87 0.17 -21.57
N LEU A 265 19.78 0.17 -20.60
CA LEU A 265 19.52 0.68 -19.25
C LEU A 265 20.22 2.02 -19.09
N VAL A 266 19.52 2.95 -18.48
CA VAL A 266 19.99 4.31 -18.30
C VAL A 266 19.78 4.72 -16.86
N VAL A 267 20.80 5.32 -16.26
CA VAL A 267 20.66 6.00 -14.96
C VAL A 267 21.03 7.45 -15.15
N PHE A 268 20.12 8.34 -14.79
CA PHE A 268 20.30 9.78 -14.89
C PHE A 268 20.29 10.42 -13.50
N ASN A 269 21.29 11.26 -13.21
CA ASN A 269 21.28 12.08 -12.01
C ASN A 269 21.45 13.57 -12.38
N PRO A 270 20.39 14.39 -12.24
CA PRO A 270 20.44 15.80 -12.58
C PRO A 270 21.39 16.59 -11.68
N ARG A 271 21.62 16.16 -10.42
CA ARG A 271 22.56 16.85 -9.52
C ARG A 271 23.98 16.78 -10.03
N TYR A 272 24.38 15.70 -10.68
CA TYR A 272 25.71 15.54 -11.28
C TYR A 272 25.72 15.87 -12.78
N ALA A 273 24.57 16.20 -13.37
CA ALA A 273 24.42 16.35 -14.82
C ALA A 273 24.99 15.13 -15.57
N HIS A 274 24.77 13.93 -15.01
CA HIS A 274 25.39 12.70 -15.48
C HIS A 274 24.32 11.71 -15.94
N LEU A 275 24.53 11.17 -17.13
CA LEU A 275 23.69 10.20 -17.79
C LEU A 275 24.56 9.00 -18.15
N GLN A 276 24.37 7.89 -17.46
CA GLN A 276 25.05 6.64 -17.75
C GLN A 276 24.14 5.74 -18.58
N VAL A 277 24.68 5.15 -19.64
CA VAL A 277 23.96 4.25 -20.54
C VAL A 277 24.71 2.93 -20.59
N TRP A 278 23.97 1.83 -20.57
CA TRP A 278 24.49 0.48 -20.79
C TRP A 278 23.63 -0.26 -21.81
N ARG A 279 24.27 -0.98 -22.73
CA ARG A 279 23.59 -2.05 -23.48
C ARG A 279 23.31 -3.19 -22.52
N LEU A 280 22.04 -3.61 -22.41
CA LEU A 280 21.61 -4.56 -21.39
C LEU A 280 22.38 -5.89 -21.47
N ASP A 281 22.47 -6.50 -22.65
CA ASP A 281 23.20 -7.76 -22.84
C ASP A 281 24.70 -7.63 -22.50
N ALA A 282 25.33 -6.51 -22.88
CA ALA A 282 26.74 -6.29 -22.59
C ALA A 282 26.98 -6.13 -21.08
N LEU A 283 26.10 -5.41 -20.38
CA LEU A 283 26.15 -5.26 -18.94
C LEU A 283 25.93 -6.61 -18.22
N LEU A 284 24.94 -7.38 -18.66
CA LEU A 284 24.68 -8.72 -18.12
C LEU A 284 25.88 -9.64 -18.33
N ALA A 285 26.47 -9.64 -19.52
CA ALA A 285 27.65 -10.45 -19.81
C ALA A 285 28.86 -10.04 -18.97
N GLN A 286 29.10 -8.74 -18.81
CA GLN A 286 30.16 -8.20 -17.94
C GLN A 286 29.98 -8.66 -16.49
N MET A 287 28.75 -8.61 -15.96
CA MET A 287 28.46 -8.97 -14.58
C MET A 287 28.41 -10.49 -14.34
N ALA A 288 28.07 -11.27 -15.37
CA ALA A 288 28.08 -12.72 -15.33
C ALA A 288 29.48 -13.32 -15.54
N GLY A 289 30.43 -12.55 -16.12
CA GLY A 289 31.75 -13.04 -16.48
C GLY A 289 31.78 -13.91 -17.73
N GLY A 290 30.71 -13.86 -18.54
CA GLY A 290 30.53 -14.67 -19.74
C GLY A 290 29.24 -14.32 -20.49
N PRO A 291 28.97 -14.93 -21.65
CA PRO A 291 27.80 -14.58 -22.47
C PRO A 291 26.48 -14.86 -21.76
N VAL A 292 25.64 -13.83 -21.62
CA VAL A 292 24.27 -13.91 -21.10
C VAL A 292 23.40 -12.98 -21.92
N CYS A 293 22.23 -13.45 -22.36
CA CYS A 293 21.24 -12.59 -23.03
C CYS A 293 20.08 -12.26 -22.09
N ALA A 294 19.55 -11.05 -22.24
CA ALA A 294 18.48 -10.49 -21.43
C ALA A 294 17.19 -11.30 -21.52
N ALA A 295 16.86 -11.83 -22.69
CA ALA A 295 15.67 -12.64 -22.89
C ALA A 295 15.70 -13.91 -22.02
N THR A 296 16.81 -14.67 -22.06
CA THR A 296 16.95 -15.88 -21.24
C THR A 296 16.97 -15.56 -19.76
N LEU A 297 17.73 -14.55 -19.34
CA LEU A 297 17.80 -14.18 -17.92
C LEU A 297 16.48 -13.61 -17.41
N GLY A 298 15.73 -12.88 -18.25
CA GLY A 298 14.40 -12.36 -17.93
C GLY A 298 13.37 -13.46 -17.72
N SER A 299 13.38 -14.51 -18.57
CA SER A 299 12.55 -15.70 -18.37
C SER A 299 12.90 -16.43 -17.07
N GLN A 300 14.19 -16.59 -16.77
CA GLN A 300 14.63 -17.19 -15.50
C GLN A 300 14.24 -16.36 -14.27
N LEU A 301 14.29 -15.03 -14.38
CA LEU A 301 13.83 -14.13 -13.32
C LEU A 301 12.32 -14.30 -13.10
N ARG A 302 11.52 -14.35 -14.17
CA ARG A 302 10.07 -14.55 -14.06
C ARG A 302 9.74 -15.90 -13.42
N GLU A 303 10.39 -16.97 -13.85
CA GLU A 303 10.24 -18.32 -13.24
C GLU A 303 10.59 -18.29 -11.74
N PHE A 304 11.67 -17.60 -11.36
CA PHE A 304 12.04 -17.42 -9.96
C PHE A 304 10.97 -16.64 -9.17
N LEU A 305 10.41 -15.59 -9.74
CA LEU A 305 9.37 -14.79 -9.08
C LEU A 305 8.05 -15.57 -8.93
N GLU A 306 7.72 -16.45 -9.88
CA GLU A 306 6.54 -17.31 -9.82
C GLU A 306 6.73 -18.48 -8.85
N ASN A 307 7.94 -19.04 -8.78
CA ASN A 307 8.28 -20.16 -7.92
C ASN A 307 9.67 -19.99 -7.26
N PRO A 308 9.77 -19.21 -6.17
CA PRO A 308 11.05 -18.95 -5.51
C PRO A 308 11.63 -20.17 -4.79
N TYR A 309 10.90 -21.29 -4.75
CA TYR A 309 11.31 -22.57 -4.16
C TYR A 309 11.73 -23.61 -5.21
N GLY A 310 11.63 -23.28 -6.50
CA GLY A 310 11.86 -24.20 -7.60
C GLY A 310 13.27 -24.80 -7.62
N PRO A 311 13.45 -25.99 -8.21
CA PRO A 311 14.75 -26.67 -8.25
C PRO A 311 15.82 -25.89 -9.02
N CYS A 312 15.43 -25.03 -9.96
CA CYS A 312 16.30 -24.18 -10.75
C CYS A 312 16.74 -22.87 -10.04
N VAL A 313 16.17 -22.57 -8.87
CA VAL A 313 16.49 -21.39 -8.08
C VAL A 313 17.81 -21.60 -7.34
N PRO A 314 18.78 -20.68 -7.43
CA PRO A 314 20.02 -20.77 -6.66
C PRO A 314 19.77 -21.00 -5.17
N ASP A 315 20.50 -21.93 -4.55
CA ASP A 315 20.25 -22.36 -3.17
C ASP A 315 20.23 -21.20 -2.17
N ALA A 316 21.09 -20.19 -2.36
CA ALA A 316 21.12 -19.00 -1.51
C ALA A 316 19.80 -18.21 -1.58
N ALA A 317 19.27 -17.99 -2.78
CA ALA A 317 17.99 -17.32 -2.98
C ALA A 317 16.81 -18.15 -2.46
N ARG A 318 16.87 -19.48 -2.66
CA ARG A 318 15.86 -20.42 -2.16
C ARG A 318 15.79 -20.43 -0.64
N ARG A 319 16.93 -20.51 0.04
CA ARG A 319 17.01 -20.45 1.51
C ARG A 319 16.51 -19.11 2.03
N ALA A 320 16.86 -18.01 1.38
CA ALA A 320 16.33 -16.69 1.72
C ALA A 320 14.80 -16.63 1.57
N ALA A 321 14.23 -17.20 0.51
CA ALA A 321 12.79 -17.26 0.31
C ALA A 321 12.09 -18.07 1.41
N VAL A 322 12.64 -19.24 1.76
CA VAL A 322 12.11 -20.09 2.85
C VAL A 322 12.16 -19.33 4.18
N ALA A 323 13.31 -18.74 4.52
CA ALA A 323 13.45 -17.98 5.75
C ALA A 323 12.48 -16.79 5.83
N LEU A 324 12.24 -16.09 4.71
CA LEU A 324 11.29 -14.98 4.67
C LEU A 324 9.84 -15.46 4.83
N SER A 325 9.49 -16.59 4.21
CA SER A 325 8.16 -17.21 4.35
C SER A 325 7.93 -17.69 5.77
N GLU A 326 8.90 -18.39 6.36
CA GLU A 326 8.86 -18.83 7.76
C GLU A 326 8.74 -17.62 8.70
N CYS A 327 9.50 -16.55 8.49
CA CYS A 327 9.36 -15.33 9.30
C CYS A 327 7.96 -14.70 9.18
N ARG A 328 7.35 -14.74 7.99
CA ARG A 328 5.99 -14.22 7.77
C ARG A 328 4.92 -15.12 8.37
N GLU A 329 5.08 -16.44 8.25
CA GLU A 329 4.21 -17.44 8.85
C GLU A 329 4.35 -17.46 10.37
N ASP A 330 5.54 -17.31 10.92
CA ASP A 330 5.78 -17.13 12.35
C ASP A 330 5.13 -15.84 12.82
N ASN A 331 5.24 -14.76 12.06
CA ASN A 331 4.54 -13.53 12.40
C ASN A 331 3.01 -13.74 12.36
N ALA A 332 2.48 -14.42 11.36
CA ALA A 332 1.05 -14.75 11.26
C ALA A 332 0.60 -15.76 12.35
N GLY A 333 1.42 -16.76 12.64
CA GLY A 333 1.22 -17.86 13.56
C GLY A 333 1.41 -17.45 15.02
N ARG A 334 2.30 -16.50 15.31
CA ARG A 334 2.42 -15.81 16.60
C ARG A 334 1.32 -14.77 16.77
N VAL A 335 0.87 -14.12 15.69
CA VAL A 335 -0.37 -13.33 15.74
C VAL A 335 -1.54 -14.25 16.12
N ARG A 336 -1.71 -15.41 15.47
CA ARG A 336 -2.74 -16.43 15.79
C ARG A 336 -2.58 -17.08 17.18
N SER A 337 -1.36 -17.48 17.55
CA SER A 337 -1.04 -18.16 18.82
C SER A 337 -1.09 -17.24 20.03
N ALA A 338 -0.75 -15.95 19.88
CA ALA A 338 -0.91 -14.99 20.96
C ALA A 338 -2.38 -14.62 21.18
N THR A 339 -3.21 -14.71 20.12
CA THR A 339 -4.66 -14.67 20.26
C THR A 339 -5.19 -15.90 21.03
N ALA A 340 -4.55 -17.08 20.89
CA ALA A 340 -4.95 -18.30 21.57
C ALA A 340 -4.37 -18.49 22.99
N ARG A 341 -3.10 -18.10 23.24
CA ARG A 341 -2.39 -18.29 24.52
C ARG A 341 -2.54 -17.13 25.51
N GLY A 342 -3.15 -16.01 25.11
CA GLY A 342 -3.61 -14.96 26.04
C GLY A 342 -4.68 -15.42 27.04
N ILE A 343 -5.08 -16.70 27.01
CA ILE A 343 -6.06 -17.35 27.88
C ILE A 343 -5.40 -18.11 29.06
N ALA A 344 -4.07 -18.30 29.11
CA ALA A 344 -3.44 -19.08 30.20
C ALA A 344 -2.07 -18.56 30.68
N ALA A 345 -2.06 -18.02 31.90
CA ALA A 345 -0.97 -17.87 32.87
C ALA A 345 0.13 -16.80 32.66
N GLN A 346 0.38 -16.06 33.76
CA GLN A 346 1.35 -14.98 33.92
C GLN A 346 1.96 -15.04 35.34
N ARG A 347 3.29 -14.89 35.50
CA ARG A 347 3.95 -14.21 36.65
C ARG A 347 5.50 -14.17 36.59
N ARG A 348 6.04 -12.99 37.01
CA ARG A 348 7.43 -12.58 37.41
C ARG A 348 8.41 -12.28 36.25
N SER A 349 9.27 -11.24 36.23
CA SER A 349 9.59 -10.11 37.14
C SER A 349 10.44 -9.04 36.40
N ASP A 350 10.31 -7.78 36.86
CA ASP A 350 11.14 -6.55 36.91
C ASP A 350 12.45 -6.34 36.10
N GLY A 351 12.63 -5.09 35.61
CA GLY A 351 13.94 -4.46 35.33
C GLY A 351 13.93 -3.32 34.28
N ASP A 352 14.36 -2.11 34.68
CA ASP A 352 14.52 -0.84 33.95
C ASP A 352 15.46 -0.88 32.71
N ASP A 353 15.15 -0.11 31.64
CA ASP A 353 15.96 1.07 31.20
C ASP A 353 15.51 1.66 29.85
N ASP A 354 15.70 2.98 29.77
CA ASP A 354 15.25 3.98 28.77
C ASP A 354 16.04 3.92 27.45
N HIS A 355 15.36 3.82 26.28
CA HIS A 355 15.88 4.34 25.00
C HIS A 355 14.79 4.51 23.90
N ARG A 356 14.85 5.69 23.26
CA ARG A 356 13.97 6.22 22.20
C ARG A 356 13.98 5.36 20.91
N TRP A 357 12.77 5.06 20.38
CA TRP A 357 12.57 4.47 19.05
C TRP A 357 11.42 5.13 18.27
N ARG A 358 11.54 5.09 16.94
CA ARG A 358 10.67 5.72 15.93
C ARG A 358 9.40 4.87 15.65
N TYR A 359 8.28 5.56 15.48
CA TYR A 359 6.93 5.01 15.28
C TYR A 359 6.67 4.56 13.83
N PRO A 360 5.97 3.42 13.60
CA PRO A 360 5.23 3.16 12.37
C PRO A 360 3.74 3.58 12.52
N GLY A 361 3.17 4.15 11.47
CA GLY A 361 1.83 4.79 11.46
C GLY A 361 0.61 3.83 11.56
N PRO A 362 -0.56 4.31 12.07
CA PRO A 362 -1.79 3.52 12.18
C PRO A 362 -2.95 3.96 11.25
N ARG A 363 -3.95 3.07 11.09
CA ARG A 363 -5.22 3.27 10.35
C ARG A 363 -6.31 3.86 11.29
N TRP A 364 -7.09 4.87 10.84
CA TRP A 364 -7.69 5.90 11.70
C TRP A 364 -9.22 6.16 11.75
N PRO A 365 -10.13 5.74 10.84
CA PRO A 365 -11.49 6.31 10.78
C PRO A 365 -12.37 6.23 12.06
N LEU A 366 -12.12 5.29 12.96
CA LEU A 366 -12.87 5.12 14.22
C LEU A 366 -12.26 5.92 15.41
N TYR A 367 -11.13 6.60 15.21
CA TYR A 367 -10.41 7.37 16.24
C TYR A 367 -11.07 8.72 16.58
N SER A 368 -11.55 9.44 15.56
CA SER A 368 -12.11 10.79 15.73
C SER A 368 -13.40 10.80 16.55
N ALA A 369 -14.31 9.84 16.32
CA ALA A 369 -15.55 9.69 17.10
C ALA A 369 -15.30 9.42 18.60
N LEU A 370 -14.17 8.77 18.92
CA LEU A 370 -13.79 8.47 20.30
C LEU A 370 -13.27 9.71 21.03
N LEU A 371 -12.52 10.60 20.35
CA LEU A 371 -12.06 11.87 20.92
C LEU A 371 -13.16 12.92 21.07
N GLU A 372 -14.14 12.89 20.17
CA GLU A 372 -15.32 13.77 20.21
C GLU A 372 -16.23 13.44 21.40
N SER A 373 -16.26 12.17 21.85
CA SER A 373 -17.03 11.75 23.03
C SER A 373 -16.46 12.22 24.39
N ALA A 374 -15.28 12.82 24.40
CA ALA A 374 -14.65 13.32 25.63
C ALA A 374 -15.20 14.70 26.03
N ALA A 375 -15.84 14.77 27.20
CA ALA A 375 -16.52 15.96 27.70
C ALA A 375 -15.60 17.12 28.13
N THR A 376 -14.30 16.87 28.34
CA THR A 376 -13.32 17.90 28.74
C THR A 376 -12.03 17.77 27.93
N SER A 377 -11.30 18.88 27.79
CA SER A 377 -10.01 18.94 27.07
C SER A 377 -8.94 18.01 27.70
N GLU A 378 -8.94 17.90 29.02
CA GLU A 378 -8.05 16.99 29.76
C GLU A 378 -8.40 15.51 29.50
N SER A 379 -9.70 15.18 29.46
CA SER A 379 -10.17 13.83 29.10
C SER A 379 -9.87 13.49 27.64
N ARG A 380 -9.99 14.47 26.73
CA ARG A 380 -9.65 14.33 25.31
C ARG A 380 -8.17 14.09 25.10
N SER A 381 -7.31 14.80 25.83
CA SER A 381 -5.84 14.60 25.82
C SER A 381 -5.46 13.22 26.39
N ALA A 382 -6.07 12.80 27.49
CA ALA A 382 -5.86 11.47 28.06
C ALA A 382 -6.32 10.35 27.13
N LEU A 383 -7.48 10.50 26.47
CA LEU A 383 -7.99 9.58 25.46
C LEU A 383 -7.11 9.55 24.21
N ALA A 384 -6.68 10.70 23.68
CA ALA A 384 -5.78 10.77 22.53
C ALA A 384 -4.45 10.06 22.79
N LYS A 385 -3.91 10.23 24.01
CA LYS A 385 -2.67 9.56 24.46
C LYS A 385 -2.87 8.05 24.60
N LEU A 386 -4.00 7.61 25.16
CA LEU A 386 -4.33 6.19 25.34
C LEU A 386 -4.60 5.48 24.01
N VAL A 387 -5.32 6.14 23.10
CA VAL A 387 -5.68 5.57 21.82
C VAL A 387 -4.49 5.61 20.88
N GLY A 388 -3.65 6.67 20.92
CA GLY A 388 -2.35 6.67 20.23
C GLY A 388 -1.41 5.57 20.73
N GLN A 389 -1.43 5.25 22.03
CA GLN A 389 -0.73 4.09 22.58
C GLN A 389 -1.33 2.76 22.10
N ALA A 390 -2.64 2.69 21.92
CA ALA A 390 -3.34 1.49 21.46
C ALA A 390 -3.21 1.23 19.96
N THR A 391 -3.34 2.26 19.12
CA THR A 391 -3.36 2.16 17.65
C THR A 391 -1.96 2.09 17.05
N ALA A 392 -0.95 2.69 17.70
CA ALA A 392 0.46 2.52 17.31
C ALA A 392 1.00 1.10 17.60
N CYS A 393 0.24 0.28 18.34
CA CYS A 393 0.66 -1.04 18.71
C CYS A 393 0.08 -2.11 17.78
N LYS A 394 0.93 -2.66 16.91
CA LYS A 394 0.70 -4.03 16.39
C LYS A 394 0.51 -5.00 17.57
N ALA A 395 -0.18 -6.12 17.38
CA ALA A 395 -0.19 -7.19 18.40
C ALA A 395 1.23 -7.65 18.78
N SER A 396 2.20 -7.51 17.86
CA SER A 396 3.64 -7.69 18.13
C SER A 396 4.26 -6.61 19.01
N THR A 397 3.70 -5.41 19.03
CA THR A 397 4.12 -4.27 19.88
C THR A 397 3.62 -4.46 21.29
N VAL A 398 2.37 -4.91 21.48
CA VAL A 398 1.85 -5.31 22.80
C VAL A 398 2.66 -6.48 23.38
N ARG A 399 3.08 -7.44 22.54
CA ARG A 399 4.00 -8.52 22.94
C ARG A 399 5.41 -8.03 23.22
N SER A 400 5.92 -7.10 22.42
CA SER A 400 7.21 -6.43 22.69
C SER A 400 7.16 -5.63 23.98
N TRP A 401 6.00 -5.11 24.38
CA TRP A 401 5.78 -4.41 25.63
C TRP A 401 5.77 -5.39 26.81
N GLN A 402 5.04 -6.50 26.69
CA GLN A 402 5.05 -7.58 27.70
C GLN A 402 6.44 -8.22 27.86
N ALA A 403 7.16 -8.46 26.77
CA ALA A 403 8.53 -8.98 26.78
C ALA A 403 9.57 -7.97 27.31
N ARG A 404 9.22 -6.69 27.41
CA ARG A 404 10.04 -5.60 27.96
C ARG A 404 9.53 -5.09 29.31
N GLY A 405 8.70 -5.88 30.00
CA GLY A 405 8.26 -5.56 31.36
C GLY A 405 7.24 -4.42 31.48
N VAL A 406 6.58 -4.00 30.40
CA VAL A 406 5.50 -3.01 30.49
C VAL A 406 4.36 -3.58 31.37
N PRO A 407 3.89 -2.84 32.39
CA PRO A 407 2.86 -3.31 33.31
C PRO A 407 1.58 -3.81 32.61
N GLU A 408 1.03 -4.92 33.09
CA GLU A 408 -0.10 -5.62 32.47
C GLU A 408 -1.40 -4.77 32.46
N ASP A 409 -1.56 -3.90 33.45
CA ASP A 409 -2.66 -2.93 33.53
C ASP A 409 -2.66 -1.97 32.35
N ARG A 410 -1.49 -1.48 31.91
CA ARG A 410 -1.33 -0.62 30.72
C ARG A 410 -1.70 -1.35 29.43
N VAL A 411 -1.30 -2.62 29.32
CA VAL A 411 -1.64 -3.48 28.18
C VAL A 411 -3.15 -3.77 28.13
N ASN A 412 -3.75 -4.05 29.27
CA ASN A 412 -5.18 -4.29 29.38
C ASN A 412 -5.99 -3.02 29.10
N GLN A 413 -5.50 -1.85 29.49
CA GLN A 413 -6.11 -0.56 29.16
C GLN A 413 -6.18 -0.34 27.64
N VAL A 414 -5.11 -0.67 26.92
CA VAL A 414 -5.05 -0.62 25.44
C VAL A 414 -6.03 -1.61 24.79
N ARG A 415 -6.13 -2.84 25.30
CA ARG A 415 -7.07 -3.85 24.78
C ARG A 415 -8.53 -3.42 24.97
N ARG A 416 -8.87 -2.87 26.13
CA ARG A 416 -10.21 -2.36 26.41
C ARG A 416 -10.56 -1.18 25.52
N ALA A 417 -9.60 -0.28 25.28
CA ALA A 417 -9.77 0.82 24.34
C ALA A 417 -10.03 0.34 22.91
N ALA A 418 -9.33 -0.72 22.47
CA ALA A 418 -9.53 -1.33 21.16
C ALA A 418 -10.92 -1.99 21.02
N ALA A 419 -11.41 -2.68 22.06
CA ALA A 419 -12.74 -3.28 22.05
C ALA A 419 -13.86 -2.22 21.96
N VAL A 420 -13.75 -1.13 22.73
CA VAL A 420 -14.68 0.02 22.66
C VAL A 420 -14.66 0.66 21.27
N TRP A 421 -13.47 0.77 20.67
CA TRP A 421 -13.29 1.30 19.33
C TRP A 421 -13.94 0.41 18.26
N GLN A 422 -13.74 -0.90 18.31
CA GLN A 422 -14.38 -1.86 17.37
C GLN A 422 -15.90 -1.87 17.47
N LEU A 423 -16.43 -1.59 18.65
CA LEU A 423 -17.86 -1.47 18.90
C LEU A 423 -18.48 -0.16 18.42
N GLY A 424 -17.69 0.74 17.81
CA GLY A 424 -18.18 2.03 17.32
C GLY A 424 -18.19 3.14 18.37
N GLY A 425 -17.37 3.03 19.42
CA GLY A 425 -17.18 4.06 20.43
C GLY A 425 -17.88 3.76 21.77
N ILE A 426 -17.67 4.65 22.75
CA ILE A 426 -18.07 4.45 24.15
C ILE A 426 -19.57 4.22 24.31
N GLU A 427 -20.42 4.93 23.56
CA GLU A 427 -21.88 4.80 23.68
C GLU A 427 -22.39 3.45 23.15
N ALA A 428 -21.90 3.03 21.98
CA ALA A 428 -22.25 1.74 21.39
C ALA A 428 -21.71 0.58 22.25
N ALA A 429 -20.47 0.71 22.74
CA ALA A 429 -19.89 -0.25 23.65
C ALA A 429 -20.66 -0.33 24.99
N ALA A 430 -21.09 0.82 25.54
CA ALA A 430 -21.89 0.85 26.77
C ALA A 430 -23.22 0.10 26.62
N LYS A 431 -23.89 0.26 25.48
CA LYS A 431 -25.12 -0.48 25.15
C LYS A 431 -24.86 -1.99 25.05
N VAL A 432 -23.79 -2.41 24.39
CA VAL A 432 -23.41 -3.83 24.23
C VAL A 432 -23.00 -4.45 25.58
N PHE A 433 -22.30 -3.70 26.43
CA PHE A 433 -21.81 -4.15 27.73
C PHE A 433 -22.88 -4.11 28.84
N GLY A 434 -24.04 -3.48 28.58
CA GLY A 434 -25.06 -3.23 29.59
C GLY A 434 -24.56 -2.30 30.70
N LEU A 435 -23.75 -1.30 30.32
CA LEU A 435 -23.16 -0.30 31.21
C LEU A 435 -23.64 1.11 30.83
N THR A 436 -23.43 2.09 31.71
CA THR A 436 -23.52 3.50 31.32
C THR A 436 -22.24 3.92 30.60
N PRO A 437 -22.26 4.91 29.69
CA PRO A 437 -21.05 5.44 29.04
C PRO A 437 -19.94 5.80 30.03
N ARG A 438 -20.31 6.37 31.18
CA ARG A 438 -19.38 6.68 32.28
C ARG A 438 -18.74 5.42 32.89
N ARG A 439 -19.50 4.34 33.08
CA ARG A 439 -18.97 3.05 33.59
C ARG A 439 -18.13 2.33 32.52
N THR A 440 -18.49 2.44 31.24
CA THR A 440 -17.68 1.93 30.12
C THR A 440 -16.35 2.67 30.00
N ALA A 441 -16.35 4.00 30.12
CA ALA A 441 -15.14 4.81 30.14
C ALA A 441 -14.26 4.51 31.37
N ALA A 442 -14.88 4.29 32.54
CA ALA A 442 -14.17 3.87 33.75
C ALA A 442 -13.53 2.48 33.56
N TRP A 443 -14.29 1.50 33.07
CA TRP A 443 -13.78 0.16 32.73
C TRP A 443 -12.63 0.21 31.73
N MET A 444 -12.79 0.97 30.64
CA MET A 444 -11.77 1.20 29.62
C MET A 444 -10.49 1.79 30.23
N ALA A 445 -10.63 2.73 31.17
CA ALA A 445 -9.53 3.33 31.88
C ALA A 445 -8.93 2.45 32.99
N GLY A 446 -9.44 1.23 33.23
CA GLY A 446 -8.99 0.38 34.33
C GLY A 446 -9.48 0.80 35.71
N ARG A 447 -10.52 1.63 35.78
CA ARG A 447 -11.05 2.24 37.01
C ARG A 447 -12.45 1.70 37.35
N GLY A 448 -12.72 1.57 38.66
CA GLY A 448 -14.02 1.15 39.20
C GLY A 448 -14.05 -0.31 39.67
N ARG A 449 -14.80 -0.58 40.75
CA ARG A 449 -15.04 -1.96 41.21
C ARG A 449 -16.14 -2.56 40.34
N GLN A 450 -15.83 -3.63 39.61
CA GLN A 450 -16.83 -4.43 38.91
C GLN A 450 -17.01 -5.75 39.64
N HIS A 451 -18.24 -6.21 39.77
CA HIS A 451 -18.53 -7.57 40.22
C HIS A 451 -18.02 -8.56 39.16
N GLY A 452 -17.55 -9.74 39.59
CA GLY A 452 -16.94 -10.74 38.69
C GLY A 452 -17.82 -11.10 37.50
N ASP A 453 -19.13 -11.20 37.72
CA ASP A 453 -20.11 -11.53 36.68
C ASP A 453 -20.29 -10.40 35.64
N GLU A 454 -20.16 -9.14 36.07
CA GLU A 454 -20.22 -7.97 35.19
C GLU A 454 -18.99 -7.96 34.26
N LEU A 455 -17.80 -8.25 34.81
CA LEU A 455 -16.56 -8.30 34.04
C LEU A 455 -16.56 -9.45 33.02
N ALA A 456 -16.97 -10.65 33.43
CA ALA A 456 -17.04 -11.82 32.55
C ALA A 456 -17.99 -11.58 31.36
N ARG A 457 -19.12 -10.91 31.58
CA ARG A 457 -20.08 -10.55 30.53
C ARG A 457 -19.49 -9.55 29.51
N ILE A 458 -18.78 -8.54 29.98
CA ILE A 458 -18.13 -7.52 29.13
C ILE A 458 -17.04 -8.16 28.26
N GLU A 459 -16.25 -9.07 28.84
CA GLU A 459 -15.19 -9.78 28.14
C GLU A 459 -15.76 -10.75 27.08
N ALA A 460 -16.84 -11.47 27.40
CA ALA A 460 -17.53 -12.33 26.42
C ALA A 460 -18.11 -11.53 25.25
N ALA A 461 -18.76 -10.39 25.52
CA ALA A 461 -19.31 -9.51 24.49
C ALA A 461 -18.22 -8.90 23.59
N SER A 462 -17.08 -8.52 24.18
CA SER A 462 -15.93 -7.99 23.44
C SER A 462 -15.33 -9.05 22.50
N CYS A 463 -15.33 -10.32 22.89
CA CYS A 463 -14.85 -11.43 22.05
C CYS A 463 -15.81 -11.76 20.88
N ALA A 464 -17.13 -11.64 21.08
CA ALA A 464 -18.12 -11.97 20.05
C ALA A 464 -18.17 -10.95 18.89
N VAL A 465 -17.87 -9.68 19.15
CA VAL A 465 -17.87 -8.59 18.15
C VAL A 465 -16.76 -8.77 17.10
N ALA A 466 -15.73 -9.53 17.42
CA ALA A 466 -14.66 -9.84 16.47
C ALA A 466 -15.04 -10.83 15.34
N GLY A 467 -16.32 -11.25 15.22
CA GLY A 467 -16.73 -12.38 14.36
C GLY A 467 -18.03 -12.29 13.52
N VAL A 468 -18.55 -11.11 13.14
CA VAL A 468 -19.76 -10.99 12.27
C VAL A 468 -19.40 -10.48 10.87
N VAL A 469 -19.98 -11.06 9.82
CA VAL A 469 -19.78 -10.69 8.40
C VAL A 469 -21.09 -10.23 7.77
N SER A 470 -21.09 -9.08 7.10
CA SER A 470 -22.25 -8.58 6.34
C SER A 470 -22.18 -9.03 4.87
N LEU A 471 -23.28 -9.58 4.33
CA LEU A 471 -23.38 -10.06 2.95
C LEU A 471 -24.42 -9.23 2.18
N ARG A 472 -24.05 -8.67 1.01
CA ARG A 472 -24.98 -7.91 0.15
C ARG A 472 -25.51 -8.79 -0.97
N VAL A 473 -26.78 -9.20 -0.90
CA VAL A 473 -27.44 -10.06 -1.87
C VAL A 473 -28.30 -9.23 -2.83
N ARG A 474 -28.10 -9.40 -4.14
CA ARG A 474 -28.94 -8.80 -5.19
C ARG A 474 -29.91 -9.88 -5.70
N ILE A 475 -31.20 -9.57 -5.85
CA ILE A 475 -32.19 -10.52 -6.37
C ILE A 475 -32.94 -9.88 -7.54
N SER A 476 -32.99 -10.57 -8.67
CA SER A 476 -33.71 -10.11 -9.87
C SER A 476 -34.98 -10.94 -10.04
N ARG A 477 -36.14 -10.29 -10.19
CA ARG A 477 -37.43 -10.97 -10.37
C ARG A 477 -37.74 -11.10 -11.87
N VAL A 478 -37.79 -12.32 -12.39
CA VAL A 478 -38.23 -12.57 -13.77
C VAL A 478 -39.70 -12.99 -13.76
N ARG A 479 -40.59 -12.17 -14.35
CA ARG A 479 -41.99 -12.55 -14.58
C ARG A 479 -42.05 -13.48 -15.79
N LEU A 480 -42.41 -14.74 -15.59
CA LEU A 480 -42.77 -15.62 -16.70
C LEU A 480 -44.15 -15.21 -17.20
N ALA A 481 -44.20 -14.43 -18.28
CA ALA A 481 -45.39 -14.40 -19.10
C ALA A 481 -45.38 -15.66 -19.97
N GLY A 482 -46.48 -16.39 -19.96
CA GLY A 482 -46.67 -17.57 -20.80
C GLY A 482 -46.33 -17.29 -22.26
N ALA A 483 -45.86 -18.32 -22.95
CA ALA A 483 -45.32 -18.30 -24.30
C ALA A 483 -46.07 -17.30 -25.22
N CYS A 484 -45.32 -16.29 -25.69
CA CYS A 484 -45.60 -15.31 -26.77
C CYS A 484 -45.44 -13.84 -26.35
N ALA A 485 -44.20 -13.42 -26.05
CA ALA A 485 -43.73 -12.05 -26.32
C ALA A 485 -42.18 -11.97 -26.23
N PRO A 486 -41.46 -11.64 -27.31
CA PRO A 486 -40.05 -11.31 -27.23
C PRO A 486 -39.90 -9.82 -26.87
N ARG A 487 -39.21 -9.54 -25.76
CA ARG A 487 -38.82 -8.22 -25.19
C ARG A 487 -39.65 -7.75 -23.98
N CYS A 488 -39.45 -8.41 -22.85
CA CYS A 488 -39.54 -7.77 -21.54
C CYS A 488 -38.13 -7.68 -20.94
N ARG A 489 -37.61 -6.47 -20.72
CA ARG A 489 -36.36 -6.27 -19.98
C ARG A 489 -36.58 -6.60 -18.50
N PRO A 490 -35.66 -7.33 -17.84
CA PRO A 490 -35.77 -7.58 -16.40
C PRO A 490 -35.82 -6.23 -15.67
N ARG A 491 -36.87 -6.01 -14.87
CA ARG A 491 -36.91 -4.89 -13.94
C ARG A 491 -36.13 -5.32 -12.70
N GLN A 492 -35.07 -4.58 -12.38
CA GLN A 492 -34.28 -4.79 -11.17
C GLN A 492 -35.16 -4.47 -9.95
N VAL A 493 -35.23 -5.38 -8.99
CA VAL A 493 -36.04 -5.20 -7.77
C VAL A 493 -35.13 -5.31 -6.56
N ALA A 494 -34.58 -4.17 -6.14
CA ALA A 494 -33.86 -3.91 -4.88
C ALA A 494 -32.63 -4.79 -4.53
N GLY A 495 -31.61 -4.18 -3.94
CA GLY A 495 -30.50 -4.89 -3.28
C GLY A 495 -30.78 -5.00 -1.79
N TRP A 496 -30.57 -6.18 -1.20
CA TRP A 496 -30.73 -6.41 0.23
C TRP A 496 -29.38 -6.69 0.88
N THR A 497 -29.18 -6.23 2.12
CA THR A 497 -27.97 -6.55 2.90
C THR A 497 -28.40 -7.43 4.05
N LEU A 498 -27.93 -8.67 4.06
CA LEU A 498 -28.23 -9.67 5.08
C LEU A 498 -27.10 -9.72 6.09
N GLN A 499 -27.47 -9.72 7.38
CA GLN A 499 -26.53 -10.04 8.45
C GLN A 499 -26.58 -11.55 8.69
N LEU A 500 -25.45 -12.23 8.52
CA LEU A 500 -25.37 -13.69 8.63
C LEU A 500 -24.52 -14.10 9.83
N GLY A 501 -25.00 -15.10 10.57
CA GLY A 501 -24.22 -15.74 11.63
C GLY A 501 -23.08 -16.57 11.05
N ALA A 502 -22.02 -16.77 11.84
CA ALA A 502 -20.81 -17.48 11.41
C ALA A 502 -21.09 -18.91 10.89
N GLU A 503 -22.09 -19.60 11.45
CA GLU A 503 -22.50 -20.93 11.01
C GLU A 503 -23.14 -20.91 9.61
N THR A 504 -24.01 -19.94 9.34
CA THR A 504 -24.66 -19.74 8.03
C THR A 504 -23.61 -19.40 6.96
N VAL A 505 -22.62 -18.57 7.30
CA VAL A 505 -21.50 -18.23 6.41
C VAL A 505 -20.65 -19.46 6.09
N GLN A 506 -20.35 -20.30 7.08
CA GLN A 506 -19.61 -21.56 6.85
C GLN A 506 -20.40 -22.58 6.03
N ARG A 507 -21.73 -22.66 6.20
CA ARG A 507 -22.58 -23.53 5.38
C ARG A 507 -22.62 -23.06 3.92
N LEU A 508 -22.78 -21.75 3.70
CA LEU A 508 -22.71 -21.15 2.37
C LEU A 508 -21.35 -21.37 1.73
N HIS A 509 -20.26 -21.12 2.45
CA HIS A 509 -18.92 -21.30 1.91
C HIS A 509 -18.68 -22.75 1.48
N ARG A 510 -19.01 -23.74 2.33
CA ARG A 510 -18.85 -25.17 1.99
C ARG A 510 -19.68 -25.58 0.77
N LEU A 511 -20.89 -25.04 0.62
CA LEU A 511 -21.77 -25.34 -0.49
C LEU A 511 -21.28 -24.70 -1.80
N ILE A 512 -20.79 -23.46 -1.72
CA ILE A 512 -20.25 -22.70 -2.87
C ILE A 512 -18.92 -23.30 -3.34
N THR A 513 -18.10 -23.84 -2.43
CA THR A 513 -16.80 -24.46 -2.75
C THR A 513 -16.90 -25.97 -3.04
N GLY A 514 -18.09 -26.57 -2.98
CA GLY A 514 -18.32 -27.97 -3.36
C GLY A 514 -18.39 -28.16 -4.89
N VAL A 515 -18.14 -29.38 -5.39
CA VAL A 515 -17.95 -29.67 -6.82
C VAL A 515 -19.21 -29.44 -7.69
N PHE A 516 -20.39 -29.27 -7.09
CA PHE A 516 -21.56 -28.70 -7.78
C PHE A 516 -22.35 -27.85 -6.78
N ALA A 517 -22.36 -26.53 -6.98
CA ALA A 517 -23.18 -25.64 -6.16
C ALA A 517 -24.65 -25.77 -6.58
N ASP A 518 -25.43 -26.50 -5.77
CA ASP A 518 -26.88 -26.58 -5.95
C ASP A 518 -27.54 -25.28 -5.44
N ILE A 519 -28.15 -24.55 -6.36
CA ILE A 519 -28.81 -23.28 -6.07
C ILE A 519 -29.96 -23.49 -5.11
N ASP A 520 -30.73 -24.57 -5.23
CA ASP A 520 -31.89 -24.80 -4.36
C ASP A 520 -31.45 -24.97 -2.90
N ALA A 521 -30.27 -25.56 -2.66
CA ALA A 521 -29.66 -25.65 -1.34
C ALA A 521 -29.12 -24.30 -0.82
N VAL A 522 -28.59 -23.42 -1.70
CA VAL A 522 -28.24 -22.03 -1.30
C VAL A 522 -29.50 -21.27 -0.86
N LEU A 523 -30.61 -21.46 -1.59
CA LEU A 523 -31.89 -20.82 -1.30
C LEU A 523 -32.48 -21.30 0.01
N GLU A 524 -32.40 -22.59 0.29
CA GLU A 524 -32.82 -23.13 1.58
C GLU A 524 -32.06 -22.45 2.73
N ILE A 525 -30.73 -22.31 2.62
CA ILE A 525 -29.88 -21.69 3.64
C ILE A 525 -30.20 -20.19 3.83
N LEU A 526 -30.47 -19.46 2.75
CA LEU A 526 -30.74 -18.00 2.80
C LEU A 526 -32.20 -17.66 3.11
N SER A 527 -33.13 -18.60 2.94
CA SER A 527 -34.57 -18.37 3.09
C SER A 527 -34.97 -17.94 4.50
N GLY A 528 -34.35 -18.53 5.53
CA GLY A 528 -34.58 -18.17 6.94
C GLY A 528 -34.21 -16.70 7.22
N PRO A 529 -32.93 -16.31 7.04
CA PRO A 529 -32.49 -14.92 7.23
C PRO A 529 -33.29 -13.90 6.41
N LEU A 530 -33.68 -14.24 5.17
CA LEU A 530 -34.48 -13.36 4.32
C LEU A 530 -35.90 -13.15 4.87
N ARG A 531 -36.57 -14.21 5.33
CA ARG A 531 -37.92 -14.11 5.93
C ARG A 531 -37.88 -13.36 7.25
N GLU A 532 -36.87 -13.63 8.08
CA GLU A 532 -36.68 -13.00 9.38
C GLU A 532 -36.37 -11.50 9.28
N GLN A 533 -35.44 -11.10 8.41
CA GLN A 533 -34.95 -9.71 8.36
C GLN A 533 -35.81 -8.79 7.50
N HIS A 534 -36.59 -9.33 6.56
CA HIS A 534 -37.33 -8.53 5.58
C HIS A 534 -38.82 -8.87 5.42
N SER A 535 -39.34 -9.85 6.16
CA SER A 535 -40.78 -10.20 6.24
C SER A 535 -41.47 -10.42 4.88
N VAL A 536 -40.77 -11.01 3.90
CA VAL A 536 -41.31 -11.25 2.55
C VAL A 536 -41.73 -12.72 2.38
N GLU A 537 -43.01 -12.97 2.10
CA GLU A 537 -43.47 -14.26 1.55
C GLU A 537 -43.24 -14.28 0.03
N ILE A 538 -42.47 -15.26 -0.46
CA ILE A 538 -42.04 -15.28 -1.85
C ILE A 538 -42.41 -16.64 -2.49
N PRO A 539 -43.40 -16.72 -3.40
CA PRO A 539 -43.92 -18.00 -3.86
C PRO A 539 -43.03 -18.73 -4.87
N CYS A 540 -42.11 -18.06 -5.57
CA CYS A 540 -41.18 -18.66 -6.51
C CYS A 540 -40.07 -17.64 -6.80
N ILE A 541 -38.82 -17.99 -6.49
CA ILE A 541 -37.65 -17.24 -6.92
C ILE A 541 -36.90 -18.13 -7.92
N ARG A 542 -36.62 -17.62 -9.12
CA ARG A 542 -35.45 -18.08 -9.88
C ARG A 542 -34.43 -16.98 -9.83
N PHE A 543 -33.28 -17.26 -9.22
CA PHE A 543 -32.20 -16.31 -9.08
C PHE A 543 -31.53 -16.08 -10.43
N ALA A 544 -31.24 -14.82 -10.74
CA ALA A 544 -30.31 -14.52 -11.82
C ALA A 544 -28.87 -14.48 -11.28
N ASP A 545 -28.60 -13.90 -10.10
CA ASP A 545 -27.23 -13.77 -9.58
C ASP A 545 -27.23 -13.60 -8.04
N ILE A 546 -26.40 -14.33 -7.28
CA ILE A 546 -25.99 -13.96 -5.90
C ILE A 546 -24.63 -13.28 -5.97
N LEU A 547 -24.52 -12.05 -5.43
CA LEU A 547 -23.26 -11.32 -5.33
C LEU A 547 -22.72 -11.41 -3.89
N VAL A 548 -21.42 -11.60 -3.74
CA VAL A 548 -20.66 -11.64 -2.46
C VAL A 548 -19.81 -10.35 -2.40
N PRO A 549 -19.51 -9.76 -1.21
CA PRO A 549 -19.32 -8.31 -1.13
C PRO A 549 -18.11 -7.74 -1.86
N ASP A 550 -18.28 -6.46 -2.11
CA ASP A 550 -17.63 -5.53 -3.00
C ASP A 550 -16.40 -4.90 -2.34
N ASP A 551 -15.23 -5.44 -2.64
CA ASP A 551 -13.99 -4.67 -2.74
C ASP A 551 -13.65 -4.65 -4.25
N GLY A 552 -14.52 -3.99 -5.03
CA GLY A 552 -14.67 -4.14 -6.48
C GLY A 552 -13.38 -4.36 -7.29
N ASP A 553 -13.21 -5.59 -7.78
CA ASP A 553 -13.21 -5.84 -9.24
C ASP A 553 -13.43 -7.32 -9.66
N THR A 554 -13.89 -8.22 -8.79
CA THR A 554 -14.34 -9.57 -9.20
C THR A 554 -15.75 -9.88 -8.72
N GLN A 555 -16.70 -9.75 -9.66
CA GLN A 555 -18.09 -10.15 -9.49
C GLN A 555 -18.19 -11.67 -9.57
N TYR A 556 -18.31 -12.33 -8.42
CA TYR A 556 -18.86 -13.68 -8.39
C TYR A 556 -20.39 -13.57 -8.41
N ALA A 557 -21.01 -14.19 -9.40
CA ALA A 557 -22.44 -14.23 -9.65
C ALA A 557 -22.90 -15.69 -9.67
N LEU A 558 -23.79 -16.07 -8.76
CA LEU A 558 -24.35 -17.42 -8.73
C LEU A 558 -25.58 -17.49 -9.65
N THR A 559 -25.45 -18.09 -10.82
CA THR A 559 -26.50 -18.20 -11.86
C THR A 559 -27.15 -19.59 -11.87
N PRO A 560 -28.31 -19.81 -12.51
CA PRO A 560 -28.97 -21.13 -12.63
C PRO A 560 -28.05 -22.29 -13.09
N GLU A 561 -26.96 -21.96 -13.76
CA GLU A 561 -25.97 -22.89 -14.31
C GLU A 561 -24.73 -23.09 -13.40
N GLY A 562 -24.65 -22.44 -12.24
CA GLY A 562 -23.56 -22.56 -11.25
C GLY A 562 -22.91 -21.23 -10.85
N VAL A 563 -21.77 -21.27 -10.16
CA VAL A 563 -20.99 -20.06 -9.80
C VAL A 563 -20.31 -19.52 -11.06
N ARG A 564 -20.65 -18.30 -11.47
CA ARG A 564 -19.93 -17.55 -12.51
C ARG A 564 -19.03 -16.51 -11.88
N GLY A 565 -17.78 -16.53 -12.26
CA GLY A 565 -16.75 -15.61 -11.79
C GLY A 565 -15.41 -16.09 -12.32
N PRO A 566 -14.38 -15.23 -12.35
CA PRO A 566 -13.08 -15.62 -12.86
C PRO A 566 -12.55 -16.84 -12.08
N GLY A 567 -12.45 -17.97 -12.78
CA GLY A 567 -12.03 -19.26 -12.23
C GLY A 567 -13.03 -20.42 -12.39
N TYR A 568 -14.29 -20.17 -12.78
CA TYR A 568 -15.26 -21.22 -13.11
C TYR A 568 -15.54 -21.23 -14.62
N PRO A 569 -15.28 -22.33 -15.35
CA PRO A 569 -15.59 -22.42 -16.78
C PRO A 569 -17.11 -22.46 -17.01
N PRO A 570 -17.62 -21.89 -18.13
CA PRO A 570 -19.01 -22.03 -18.52
C PRO A 570 -19.29 -23.48 -18.93
N CYS A 571 -20.39 -24.06 -18.43
CA CYS A 571 -21.01 -25.23 -19.03
C CYS A 571 -21.81 -24.84 -20.29
#